data_AF-A0A3S3QFJ1-F1
#
_entry.id   AF-A0A3S3QFJ1-F1
#
_cell.length_a   1.000
_cell.length_b   1.000
_cell.length_c   1.000
_cell.angle_alpha   90.00
_cell.angle_beta   90.00
_cell.angle_gamma   90.00
#
_symmetry.space_group_name_H-M   'P 1'
#
loop_
_entity.id
_entity.type
_entity.pdbx_description
1 polymer ?
#
loop_
_entity_poly.entity_id
_entity_poly.type
_entity_poly.pdbx_seq_one_letter_code
_entity_poly.pdbx_strand_id
1 'polypeptide(L)' 'MRVLADSLRARYLEKLGLENEFPEDGYQGDYIYEIAQGMIEEAGDGFQDAKQDIFRKRAQDAIFADIDITLKRIGISFDS' A
#
# COMPACT_ATOMS: atom_id res chain seq x y z
N MET A 1 2.81 0.35 -11.40
CA MET A 1 3.17 0.21 -9.97
C MET A 1 3.05 -1.27 -9.57
N ARG A 2 3.74 -2.19 -10.27
CA ARG A 2 3.67 -3.63 -9.97
C ARG A 2 4.35 -3.95 -8.64
N VAL A 3 5.62 -3.55 -8.52
CA VAL A 3 6.46 -3.75 -7.31
C VAL A 3 5.72 -3.37 -6.03
N LEU A 4 5.10 -2.19 -5.98
CA LEU A 4 4.36 -1.72 -4.81
C LEU A 4 3.12 -2.55 -4.51
N ALA A 5 2.38 -2.98 -5.53
CA ALA A 5 1.20 -3.83 -5.35
C ALA A 5 1.59 -5.19 -4.76
N ASP A 6 2.63 -5.81 -5.32
CA ASP A 6 3.13 -7.12 -4.89
C ASP A 6 3.68 -7.05 -3.46
N SER A 7 4.44 -5.99 -3.16
CA SER A 7 4.99 -5.74 -1.82
C SER A 7 3.90 -5.51 -0.78
N LEU A 8 2.87 -4.72 -1.14
CA LEU A 8 1.75 -4.44 -0.24
C LEU A 8 0.96 -5.71 0.07
N ARG A 9 0.66 -6.51 -0.95
CA ARG A 9 -0.02 -7.80 -0.77
C ARG A 9 0.80 -8.71 0.14
N ALA A 10 2.11 -8.80 -0.10
CA ALA A 10 2.99 -9.63 0.72
C ALA A 10 3.01 -9.19 2.19
N ARG A 11 3.14 -7.88 2.48
CA ARG A 11 3.11 -7.36 3.85
C ARG A 11 1.75 -7.51 4.52
N TYR A 12 0.66 -7.40 3.76
CA TYR A 12 -0.70 -7.62 4.25
C TYR A 12 -0.88 -9.08 4.70
N LEU A 13 -0.48 -10.05 3.85
CA LEU A 13 -0.56 -11.47 4.18
C LEU A 13 0.37 -11.84 5.36
N GLU A 14 1.60 -11.31 5.37
CA GLU A 14 2.56 -11.49 6.47
C GLU A 14 2.00 -11.00 7.81
N LYS A 15 1.36 -9.82 7.85
CA LYS A 15 0.74 -9.26 9.06
C LYS A 15 -0.45 -10.07 9.56
N LEU A 16 -1.16 -10.75 8.67
CA LEU A 16 -2.23 -11.68 9.03
C LEU A 16 -1.69 -13.05 9.49
N GLY A 17 -0.38 -13.28 9.41
CA GLY A 17 0.23 -14.57 9.72
C GLY A 17 -0.03 -15.63 8.66
N LEU A 18 -0.37 -15.23 7.44
CA LEU A 18 -0.62 -16.13 6.31
C LEU A 18 0.67 -16.43 5.55
N GLU A 19 0.78 -17.65 5.03
CA GLU A 19 1.91 -18.06 4.22
C GLU A 19 1.97 -17.25 2.92
N ASN A 20 3.13 -16.66 2.66
CA ASN A 20 3.37 -15.76 1.55
C ASN A 20 4.89 -15.61 1.32
N GLU A 21 5.28 -15.35 0.07
CA GLU A 21 6.65 -14.99 -0.29
C GLU A 21 6.74 -13.49 -0.57
N PHE A 22 7.70 -12.82 0.07
CA PHE A 22 7.98 -11.44 -0.25
C PHE A 22 8.73 -11.35 -1.59
N PRO A 23 8.31 -10.50 -2.55
CA PRO A 23 8.96 -10.42 -3.86
C PRO A 23 10.44 -10.00 -3.75
N GLU A 24 11.32 -10.63 -4.52
CA GLU A 24 12.76 -10.29 -4.54
C GLU A 24 13.01 -8.82 -4.91
N ASP A 25 12.24 -8.29 -5.85
CA ASP A 25 12.27 -6.89 -6.27
C ASP A 25 11.28 -6.00 -5.51
N GLY A 26 10.71 -6.52 -4.42
CA GLY A 26 9.71 -5.85 -3.61
C GLY A 26 10.26 -4.59 -2.93
N TYR A 27 9.40 -3.59 -2.81
CA TYR A 27 9.66 -2.35 -2.11
C TYR A 27 9.76 -2.58 -0.60
N GLN A 28 10.88 -2.14 0.00
CA GLN A 28 11.23 -2.42 1.39
C GLN A 28 10.98 -1.24 2.36
N GLY A 29 10.45 -0.11 1.90
CA GLY A 29 10.25 1.04 2.79
C GLY A 29 9.10 0.84 3.77
N ASP A 30 9.25 1.38 4.98
CA ASP A 30 8.36 1.11 6.12
C ASP A 30 6.90 1.51 5.88
N TYR A 31 6.66 2.55 5.06
CA TYR A 31 5.30 3.03 4.78
C TYR A 31 4.40 1.94 4.16
N ILE A 32 4.97 0.94 3.46
CA ILE A 32 4.18 -0.14 2.86
C ILE A 32 3.52 -1.01 3.93
N TYR A 33 4.14 -1.14 5.11
CA TYR A 33 3.55 -1.82 6.25
C TYR A 33 2.42 -1.01 6.87
N GLU A 34 2.51 0.32 6.89
CA GLU A 34 1.43 1.18 7.38
C GLU A 34 0.20 1.07 6.48
N ILE A 35 0.39 1.05 5.16
CA ILE A 35 -0.71 0.83 4.22
C ILE A 35 -1.34 -0.56 4.43
N ALA A 36 -0.52 -1.60 4.60
CA ALA A 36 -1.00 -2.96 4.87
C ALA A 36 -1.80 -3.02 6.18
N GLN A 37 -1.31 -2.36 7.23
CA GLN A 37 -1.98 -2.25 8.52
C GLN A 37 -3.34 -1.56 8.37
N GLY A 38 -3.42 -0.45 7.62
CA GLY A 38 -4.68 0.24 7.37
C GLY A 38 -5.71 -0.62 6.63
N MET A 39 -5.27 -1.49 5.71
CA MET A 39 -6.17 -2.46 5.07
C MET A 39 -6.73 -3.50 6.07
N ILE A 40 -5.91 -3.95 7.02
CA ILE A 40 -6.33 -4.87 8.09
C ILE A 40 -7.29 -4.19 9.06
N GLU A 41 -7.03 -2.94 9.41
CA GLU A 41 -7.94 -2.16 10.28
C GLU A 41 -9.29 -1.89 9.61
N GLU A 42 -9.31 -1.74 8.28
CA GLU A 42 -10.51 -1.53 7.49
C GLU A 42 -11.38 -2.78 7.37
N ALA A 43 -10.77 -3.94 7.08
CA ALA A 43 -11.52 -5.14 6.68
C ALA A 43 -10.97 -6.47 7.21
N GLY A 44 -10.02 -6.45 8.15
CA GLY A 44 -9.38 -7.65 8.68
C GLY A 44 -8.64 -8.44 7.60
N ASP A 45 -9.06 -9.68 7.37
CA ASP A 45 -8.55 -10.58 6.34
C ASP A 45 -9.36 -10.53 5.02
N GLY A 46 -10.34 -9.62 4.90
CA GLY A 46 -11.27 -9.56 3.76
C GLY A 46 -10.64 -9.35 2.38
N PHE A 47 -9.37 -8.94 2.31
CA PHE A 47 -8.62 -8.81 1.05
C PHE A 47 -7.65 -9.96 0.76
N GLN A 48 -7.62 -11.05 1.55
CA GLN A 48 -6.66 -12.15 1.38
C GLN A 48 -6.70 -12.77 -0.03
N ASP A 49 -7.90 -12.92 -0.60
CA ASP A 49 -8.15 -13.45 -1.94
C ASP A 49 -8.37 -12.35 -2.99
N ALA A 50 -8.11 -11.09 -2.64
CA ALA A 50 -8.33 -9.98 -3.55
C ALA A 50 -7.35 -10.01 -4.72
N LYS A 51 -7.82 -9.52 -5.86
CA LYS A 51 -6.97 -9.33 -7.04
C LYS A 51 -5.89 -8.30 -6.76
N GLN A 52 -4.73 -8.49 -7.38
CA GLN A 52 -3.58 -7.59 -7.28
C GLN A 52 -3.92 -6.11 -7.59
N ASP A 53 -4.89 -5.85 -8.46
CA ASP A 53 -5.36 -4.49 -8.77
C ASP A 53 -5.90 -3.73 -7.54
N ILE A 54 -6.46 -4.42 -6.55
CA ILE A 54 -6.89 -3.78 -5.29
C ILE A 54 -5.69 -3.23 -4.54
N PHE A 55 -4.64 -4.04 -4.37
CA PHE A 55 -3.40 -3.63 -3.72
C PHE A 55 -2.68 -2.54 -4.52
N ARG A 56 -2.68 -2.64 -5.85
CA ARG A 56 -2.14 -1.59 -6.73
C ARG A 56 -2.85 -0.26 -6.50
N LYS A 57 -4.19 -0.27 -6.50
CA LYS A 57 -4.98 0.94 -6.27
C LYS A 57 -4.73 1.50 -4.88
N ARG A 58 -4.72 0.67 -3.83
CA ARG A 58 -4.47 1.12 -2.45
C ARG A 58 -3.09 1.76 -2.29
N ALA A 59 -2.05 1.13 -2.83
CA ALA A 59 -0.70 1.67 -2.83
C ALA A 59 -0.61 2.99 -3.61
N GLN A 60 -1.27 3.07 -4.76
CA GLN A 60 -1.32 4.29 -5.56
C GLN A 60 -2.01 5.44 -4.82
N ASP A 61 -3.19 5.20 -4.26
CA ASP A 61 -3.98 6.19 -3.54
C ASP A 61 -3.19 6.73 -2.33
N ALA A 62 -2.52 5.85 -1.59
CA ALA A 62 -1.69 6.24 -0.44
C ALA A 62 -0.51 7.13 -0.85
N ILE A 63 0.19 6.79 -1.95
CA ILE A 63 1.32 7.59 -2.45
C ILE A 63 0.85 8.96 -2.92
N PHE A 64 -0.25 9.03 -3.66
CA PHE A 64 -0.77 10.32 -4.11
C PHE A 64 -1.27 11.18 -2.95
N ALA A 65 -1.86 10.58 -1.91
CA ALA A 65 -2.23 11.29 -0.70
C ALA A 65 -1.00 11.88 0.02
N ASP A 66 0.09 11.12 0.15
CA ASP A 66 1.33 11.60 0.77
C ASP A 66 2.00 12.72 -0.07
N ILE A 67 2.00 12.58 -1.39
CA ILE A 67 2.47 13.61 -2.31
C ILE A 67 1.64 14.89 -2.14
N ASP A 68 0.31 14.79 -2.12
CA ASP A 68 -0.59 15.94 -1.93
C ASP A 68 -0.36 16.65 -0.59
N ILE A 69 -0.22 15.89 0.50
CA ILE A 69 0.12 16.43 1.82
C ILE A 69 1.47 17.15 1.78
N THR A 70 2.47 16.54 1.15
CA THR A 70 3.82 17.13 1.03
C THR A 70 3.80 18.41 0.21
N LEU A 71 3.11 18.44 -0.93
CA LEU A 71 2.96 19.63 -1.77
C LEU A 71 2.27 20.78 -1.04
N LYS A 72 1.18 20.49 -0.32
CA LYS A 72 0.47 21.47 0.51
C LYS A 72 1.37 22.04 1.61
N ARG A 73 2.19 21.20 2.26
CA ARG A 73 3.12 21.62 3.31
C ARG A 73 4.19 22.60 2.79
N ILE A 74 4.59 22.49 1.53
CA ILE A 74 5.56 23.40 0.89
C ILE A 74 4.89 24.55 0.12
N GLY A 75 3.56 24.71 0.24
CA GLY A 75 2.82 25.82 -0.36
C GLY A 75 2.54 25.67 -1.86
N ILE A 76 2.68 24.45 -2.41
CA ILE A 76 2.32 24.16 -3.81
C ILE A 76 0.88 23.63 -3.83
N SER A 77 0.00 24.38 -4.51
CA SER A 77 -1.36 23.95 -4.83
C SER A 77 -1.51 23.97 -6.35
N PHE A 78 -2.09 22.90 -6.90
CA PHE A 78 -2.49 22.86 -8.29
C PHE A 78 -3.96 23.26 -8.37
N ASP A 79 -4.27 24.29 -9.16
CA ASP A 79 -5.64 24.63 -9.54
C ASP A 79 -6.06 23.68 -10.68
N SER A 80 -7.21 23.04 -10.53
CA SER A 80 -7.79 22.09 -11.50
C SER A 80 -8.14 22.74 -12.84
#